data_AF-A0A5K1CXA3-F1
#
_entry.id   AF-A0A5K1CXA3-F1
#
_cell.length_a   1.000
_cell.length_b   1.000
_cell.length_c   1.000
_cell.angle_alpha   90.00
_cell.angle_beta   90.00
_cell.angle_gamma   90.00
#
_symmetry.space_group_name_H-M   'P 1'
#
loop_
_entity.id
_entity.type
_entity.pdbx_description
1 polymer ?
#
loop_
_entity_poly.entity_id
_entity_poly.type
_entity_poly.pdbx_seq_one_letter_code
_entity_poly.pdbx_strand_id
1 'polypeptide(L)' 'DGIEECRKLCGGHGYLCNSGLPELFASYVPACTYEGDNVVLLLQ' A
#
# COMPACT_ATOMS: atom_id res chain seq x y z
N ASP A 1 -4.58 0.47 1.14
CA ASP A 1 -5.21 1.24 2.24
C ASP A 1 -4.69 0.89 3.62
N GLY A 2 -4.87 -0.33 4.13
CA GLY A 2 -4.43 -0.68 5.50
C GLY A 2 -2.94 -0.42 5.80
N ILE A 3 -2.04 -0.72 4.85
CA ILE A 3 -0.60 -0.49 5.00
C ILE A 3 -0.27 1.01 5.17
N GLU A 4 -0.93 1.86 4.38
CA GLU A 4 -0.75 3.32 4.46
C GLU A 4 -1.34 3.89 5.75
N GLU A 5 -2.45 3.33 6.23
CA GLU A 5 -3.03 3.71 7.53
C GLU A 5 -2.10 3.33 8.69
N CYS A 6 -1.53 2.11 8.67
CA CYS A 6 -0.50 1.70 9.63
C CYS A 6 0.71 2.63 9.59
N ARG A 7 1.15 3.05 8.40
CA ARG A 7 2.24 4.01 8.24
C ARG A 7 1.94 5.35 8.91
N LYS A 8 0.72 5.87 8.75
CA LYS A 8 0.26 7.11 9.40
C LYS A 8 0.16 6.98 10.93
N LEU A 9 -0.31 5.82 11.42
CA LEU A 9 -0.41 5.53 12.86
C LEU A 9 0.96 5.53 13.56
N CYS A 10 2.03 5.19 12.84
CA CYS A 10 3.41 5.30 13.34
C CYS A 10 3.96 6.75 13.35
N GLY A 11 3.15 7.75 12.97
CA GLY A 11 3.53 9.16 12.96
C GLY A 11 4.77 9.43 12.09
N GLY A 12 5.65 10.33 12.56
CA GLY A 12 6.87 10.69 11.82
C GLY A 12 7.84 9.52 11.61
N HIS A 13 7.90 8.57 12.55
CA HIS A 13 8.75 7.38 12.42
C HIS A 13 8.27 6.43 11.34
N GLY A 14 6.96 6.37 11.07
CA GLY A 14 6.39 5.58 9.97
C GLY A 14 6.80 6.09 8.58
N TYR A 15 7.34 7.31 8.46
CA TYR A 15 7.85 7.82 7.18
C TYR A 15 9.30 7.40 6.91
N LEU A 16 10.03 6.97 7.93
CA LEU A 16 11.41 6.51 7.76
C LEU A 16 11.42 5.17 7.00
N CYS A 17 12.37 4.99 6.10
CA CYS A 17 12.55 3.72 5.39
C CYS A 17 12.84 2.55 6.35
N ASN A 18 13.46 2.82 7.50
CA ASN A 18 13.71 1.80 8.53
C ASN A 18 12.44 1.22 9.16
N SER A 19 11.29 1.88 9.02
CA SER A 19 10.01 1.36 9.49
C SER A 19 9.47 0.24 8.60
N GLY A 20 10.02 0.06 7.39
CA GLY A 20 9.61 -0.95 6.42
C GLY A 20 8.25 -0.70 5.76
N LEU A 21 7.39 0.13 6.35
CA LEU A 21 6.05 0.44 5.87
C LEU A 21 6.03 1.18 4.52
N PRO A 22 6.94 2.14 4.23
CA PRO A 22 6.98 2.80 2.93
C PRO A 22 7.32 1.84 1.77
N GLU A 23 8.29 0.95 1.98
CA GLU A 23 8.72 -0.02 0.96
C GLU A 23 7.65 -1.09 0.74
N LEU A 24 7.05 -1.59 1.83
CA LEU A 24 5.93 -2.51 1.77
C LEU A 24 4.76 -1.93 0.99
N PHE A 25 4.38 -0.67 1.24
CA PHE A 25 3.32 0.00 0.49
C PHE A 25 3.64 0.12 -1.00
N ALA A 26 4.86 0.54 -1.35
CA ALA A 26 5.29 0.71 -2.74
C ALA A 26 5.32 -0.62 -3.51
N SER A 27 5.69 -1.73 -2.86
CA SER A 27 5.66 -3.06 -3.48
C SER A 27 4.25 -3.62 -3.65
N TYR A 28 3.31 -3.21 -2.79
CA TYR A 28 1.95 -3.76 -2.75
C TYR A 28 0.97 -3.00 -3.65
N VAL A 29 1.14 -1.69 -3.85
CA VAL A 29 0.23 -0.88 -4.69
C VAL A 29 0.04 -1.40 -6.13
N PRO A 30 1.06 -1.98 -6.82
CA PRO A 30 0.87 -2.52 -8.17
C PRO A 30 -0.11 -3.69 -8.23
N ALA A 31 -0.34 -4.38 -7.10
CA ALA A 31 -1.28 -5.51 -7.02
C ALA A 31 -2.73 -5.11 -7.27
N CYS A 32 -3.05 -3.82 -7.20
CA CYS A 32 -4.37 -3.31 -7.56
C CYS A 32 -4.58 -3.15 -9.07
N THR A 33 -3.54 -3.38 -9.88
CA THR A 33 -3.54 -3.11 -11.33
C THR A 33 -2.98 -4.28 -12.15
N TYR A 34 -1.92 -4.95 -11.70
CA TYR A 34 -1.45 -6.15 -12.38
C TYR A 34 -2.50 -7.27 -12.29
N GLU A 35 -2.55 -8.18 -13.27
CA GLU A 35 -3.56 -9.25 -13.37
C GLU A 35 -5.03 -8.79 -13.50
N GLY A 36 -5.25 -7.48 -13.65
CA GLY A 36 -6.58 -6.90 -13.84
C GLY A 36 -6.80 -5.75 -12.86
N ASP A 37 -7.30 -4.62 -13.37
CA ASP A 37 -7.66 -3.50 -12.52
C ASP A 37 -8.80 -3.92 -11.57
N ASN A 38 -8.63 -3.64 -10.28
CA ASN A 38 -9.61 -4.05 -9.26
C ASN A 38 -11.04 -3.59 -9.59
N VAL A 39 -11.23 -2.40 -10.16
CA VAL A 39 -12.57 -1.89 -10.51
C VAL A 39 -13.13 -2.69 -11.67
N VAL A 40 -12.31 -3.01 -12.68
CA VAL A 40 -12.75 -3.81 -13.83
C VAL A 40 -13.12 -5.24 -13.40
N LEU A 41 -12.32 -5.86 -12.54
CA LEU A 41 -12.60 -7.20 -12.00
C LEU A 41 -13.91 -7.24 -11.19
N LEU A 42 -14.24 -6.17 -10.48
CA LEU A 42 -15.50 -6.06 -9.71
C LEU A 42 -16.75 -5.90 -10.59
N LEU A 43 -16.60 -5.55 -11.87
CA LEU A 43 -17.71 -5.34 -12.80
C LEU A 43 -18.03 -6.56 -13.67
N GLN A 44 -17.27 -7.66 -13.51
CA GLN A 44 -17.49 -8.94 -14.21
C GLN A 44 -18.55 -9.80 -13.51
#